data_AF-A0A350XAW9-F1
#
_entry.id   AF-A0A350XAW9-F1
#
_cell.length_a   1.000
_cell.length_b   1.000
_cell.length_c   1.000
_cell.angle_alpha   90.00
_cell.angle_beta   90.00
_cell.angle_gamma   90.00
#
_symmetry.space_group_name_H-M   'P 1'
#
loop_
_entity.id
_entity.type
_entity.pdbx_description
1 polymer ?
#
loop_
_entity_poly.entity_id
_entity_poly.type
_entity_poly.pdbx_seq_one_letter_code
_entity_poly.pdbx_strand_id
1 'polypeptide(L)'
;MNSAKLFDQIALLKPIPTNQLKLIEADFVTVDALPIGLVGTIVEIYSSDDQLSYLIEFSDSEGCEYAMAILKIEDFLVLHHELTNPFTELAIA
;
A
#
# COMPACT_ATOMS: atom_id res chain seq x y z
N MET A 1 12.87 14.31 0.34
CA MET A 1 11.71 13.40 0.14
C MET A 1 11.64 12.52 1.37
N ASN A 2 10.47 12.40 2.00
CA ASN A 2 10.30 11.46 3.11
C ASN A 2 10.52 10.04 2.55
N SER A 3 11.45 9.30 3.15
CA SER A 3 11.64 7.88 2.84
C SER A 3 10.42 7.11 3.31
N ALA A 4 9.88 6.20 2.49
CA ALA A 4 8.84 5.28 2.91
C ALA A 4 9.31 4.45 4.12
N LYS A 5 8.45 4.29 5.12
CA LYS A 5 8.73 3.64 6.40
C LYS A 5 7.81 2.45 6.63
N LEU A 6 8.19 1.61 7.58
CA LEU A 6 7.35 0.52 8.04
C LEU A 6 5.99 1.08 8.51
N PHE A 7 4.91 0.43 8.08
CA PHE A 7 3.51 0.78 8.33
C PHE A 7 3.00 2.07 7.67
N ASP A 8 3.78 2.70 6.79
CA ASP A 8 3.21 3.70 5.90
C ASP A 8 2.15 3.04 5.00
N GLN A 9 1.00 3.70 4.86
CA GLN A 9 0.04 3.36 3.82
C GLN A 9 0.53 3.91 2.49
N ILE A 10 0.33 3.14 1.43
CA ILE A 10 0.72 3.50 0.07
C ILE A 10 -0.46 3.38 -0.87
N ALA A 11 -0.41 4.06 -2.02
CA ALA A 11 -1.29 3.80 -3.14
C ALA A 11 -0.47 3.38 -4.37
N LEU A 12 -0.94 2.37 -5.09
CA LEU A 12 -0.31 1.91 -6.33
C LEU A 12 -0.34 2.98 -7.42
N LEU A 13 0.81 3.22 -8.08
CA LEU A 13 0.91 4.14 -9.22
C LEU A 13 0.67 3.45 -10.57
N LYS A 14 0.78 2.12 -10.59
CA LYS A 14 0.55 1.28 -11.77
C LYS A 14 -0.12 -0.03 -11.37
N PRO A 15 -0.80 -0.73 -12.30
CA PRO A 15 -1.36 -2.04 -11.98
C PRO A 15 -0.25 -3.03 -11.61
N ILE A 16 -0.51 -3.89 -10.63
CA ILE A 16 0.42 -4.98 -10.26
C ILE A 16 -0.17 -6.31 -10.76
N PRO A 17 0.43 -6.92 -11.79
CA PRO A 17 -0.04 -8.19 -12.32
C PRO A 17 -0.06 -9.29 -11.26
N THR A 18 -1.05 -10.16 -11.34
CA THR A 18 -1.29 -11.25 -10.37
C THR A 18 -0.10 -12.22 -10.28
N ASN A 19 0.69 -12.38 -11.35
CA ASN A 19 1.91 -13.19 -11.33
C ASN A 19 3.09 -12.60 -10.53
N GLN A 20 2.98 -11.35 -10.07
CA GLN A 20 3.97 -10.71 -9.18
C GLN A 20 3.57 -10.81 -7.70
N LEU A 21 2.39 -11.35 -7.40
CA LEU A 21 1.87 -11.48 -6.04
C LEU A 21 2.37 -12.78 -5.40
N LYS A 22 2.69 -12.73 -4.11
CA LYS A 22 3.17 -13.89 -3.35
C LYS A 22 2.04 -14.69 -2.67
N LEU A 23 0.95 -14.02 -2.32
CA LEU A 23 -0.24 -14.59 -1.69
C LEU A 23 -1.45 -14.06 -2.46
N ILE A 24 -2.33 -14.95 -2.90
CA ILE A 24 -3.61 -14.62 -3.53
C ILE A 24 -4.61 -15.62 -2.97
N GLU A 25 -5.59 -15.15 -2.20
CA GLU A 25 -6.69 -16.02 -1.81
C GLU A 25 -7.53 -16.45 -3.02
N ALA A 26 -8.12 -17.65 -2.95
CA ALA A 26 -8.82 -18.28 -4.07
C ALA A 26 -9.93 -17.39 -4.68
N ASP A 27 -10.51 -16.50 -3.88
CA ASP A 27 -11.59 -15.60 -4.29
C ASP A 27 -11.12 -14.45 -5.19
N PHE A 28 -9.81 -14.14 -5.19
CA PHE A 28 -9.18 -13.09 -6.02
C PHE A 28 -8.53 -13.62 -7.31
N VAL A 29 -8.62 -14.93 -7.57
CA VAL A 29 -8.05 -15.58 -8.77
C VAL A 29 -8.65 -15.07 -10.09
N THR A 30 -9.77 -14.34 -10.03
CA THR A 30 -10.45 -13.76 -11.20
C THR A 30 -9.91 -12.40 -11.66
N VAL A 31 -8.98 -11.79 -10.91
CA VAL A 31 -8.43 -10.46 -11.23
C VAL A 31 -7.04 -10.62 -11.86
N ASP A 32 -6.84 -10.04 -13.05
CA ASP A 32 -5.57 -10.12 -13.80
C ASP A 32 -4.45 -9.24 -13.19
N ALA A 33 -4.83 -8.17 -12.48
CA ALA A 33 -3.90 -7.26 -11.82
C ALA A 33 -4.59 -6.46 -10.70
N LEU A 34 -3.86 -6.14 -9.63
CA LEU A 34 -4.27 -5.14 -8.65
C LEU A 34 -4.37 -3.76 -9.32
N PRO A 35 -5.45 -2.99 -9.09
CA PRO A 35 -5.68 -1.73 -9.80
C PRO A 35 -4.83 -0.57 -9.27
N ILE A 36 -4.63 0.44 -10.12
CA ILE A 36 -4.04 1.74 -9.73
C ILE A 36 -4.87 2.35 -8.58
N GLY A 37 -4.20 2.97 -7.62
CA GLY A 37 -4.83 3.62 -6.49
C GLY A 37 -5.26 2.66 -5.37
N LEU A 38 -5.12 1.34 -5.56
CA LEU A 38 -5.32 0.40 -4.46
C LEU A 38 -4.36 0.72 -3.32
N VAL A 39 -4.91 0.75 -2.12
CA VAL A 39 -4.17 1.07 -0.90
C VAL A 39 -3.62 -0.20 -0.28
N GLY A 40 -2.35 -0.14 0.11
CA GLY A 40 -1.68 -1.21 0.84
C GLY A 40 -0.83 -0.64 1.98
N THR A 41 -0.25 -1.53 2.79
CA THR A 41 0.57 -1.18 3.95
C THR A 41 1.96 -1.76 3.79
N ILE A 42 3.01 -0.96 4.04
CA ILE A 42 4.38 -1.47 4.10
C ILE A 42 4.55 -2.34 5.34
N VAL A 43 4.79 -3.63 5.17
CA VAL A 43 4.99 -4.60 6.28
C VAL A 43 6.42 -5.10 6.40
N GLU A 44 7.25 -4.91 5.37
CA GLU A 44 8.69 -5.18 5.43
C GLU A 44 9.47 -4.27 4.49
N ILE A 45 10.71 -3.93 4.86
CA ILE A 45 11.65 -3.16 4.02
C ILE A 45 12.93 -3.97 3.86
N TYR A 46 13.23 -4.35 2.63
CA TYR A 46 14.47 -5.02 2.25
C TYR A 46 15.48 -3.98 1.76
N SER A 47 16.75 -4.16 2.15
CA SER A 47 17.87 -3.33 1.68
C SER A 47 18.94 -4.24 1.10
N SER A 48 19.25 -4.08 -0.19
CA SER A 48 20.34 -4.78 -0.88
C SER A 48 21.03 -3.83 -1.86
N ASP A 49 22.36 -3.74 -1.81
CA ASP A 49 23.18 -2.95 -2.76
C ASP A 49 22.63 -1.52 -3.01
N ASP A 50 22.35 -0.78 -1.93
CA ASP A 50 21.75 0.57 -1.95
C ASP A 50 20.36 0.68 -2.62
N GLN A 51 19.71 -0.45 -2.90
CA GLN A 51 18.33 -0.50 -3.39
C GLN A 51 17.38 -0.97 -2.29
N LEU A 52 16.33 -0.18 -2.08
CA LEU A 52 15.23 -0.54 -1.20
C LEU A 52 14.12 -1.23 -1.99
N SER A 53 13.56 -2.27 -1.40
CA SER A 53 12.32 -2.91 -1.84
C SER A 53 11.38 -3.06 -0.66
N TYR A 54 10.08 -3.04 -0.92
CA TYR A 54 9.05 -2.93 0.09
C TYR A 54 8.08 -4.08 -0.07
N LEU A 55 7.89 -4.88 0.97
CA LEU A 55 6.78 -5.83 1.02
C LEU A 55 5.52 -5.05 1.41
N ILE A 56 4.54 -5.06 0.51
CA ILE A 56 3.24 -4.41 0.69
C ILE A 56 2.20 -5.49 0.95
N GLU A 57 1.43 -5.33 2.01
CA GLU A 57 0.22 -6.09 2.30
C GLU A 57 -1.00 -5.34 1.78
N PHE A 58 -1.91 -6.06 1.11
CA PHE A 58 -3.23 -5.61 0.72
C PHE A 58 -4.26 -6.41 1.50
N SER A 59 -5.12 -5.68 2.21
CA SER A 59 -6.14 -6.24 3.10
C SER A 59 -7.52 -5.81 2.62
N ASP A 60 -8.51 -6.66 2.86
CA ASP A 60 -9.90 -6.39 2.52
C ASP A 60 -10.52 -5.36 3.49
N SER A 61 -11.83 -5.12 3.35
CA SER A 61 -12.55 -4.19 4.24
C SER A 61 -12.65 -4.64 5.70
N GLU A 62 -12.39 -5.91 5.99
CA GLU A 62 -12.36 -6.47 7.35
C GLU A 62 -10.94 -6.46 7.95
N GLY A 63 -9.95 -6.04 7.16
CA GLY A 63 -8.54 -6.05 7.56
C GLY A 63 -7.87 -7.42 7.40
N CYS A 64 -8.50 -8.35 6.67
CA CYS A 64 -7.89 -9.64 6.34
C CYS A 64 -6.96 -9.47 5.14
N GLU A 65 -5.71 -9.91 5.30
CA GLU A 65 -4.77 -9.98 4.18
C GLU A 65 -5.35 -10.87 3.07
N TYR A 66 -5.33 -10.40 1.83
CA TYR A 66 -5.62 -11.23 0.66
C TYR A 66 -4.51 -11.23 -0.39
N ALA A 67 -3.59 -10.25 -0.36
CA ALA A 67 -2.46 -10.23 -1.26
C ALA A 67 -1.21 -9.54 -0.72
N MET A 68 -0.06 -9.95 -1.23
CA MET A 68 1.22 -9.30 -0.99
C MET A 68 2.05 -9.13 -2.26
N ALA A 69 2.77 -8.01 -2.36
CA ALA A 69 3.69 -7.72 -3.46
C ALA A 69 5.00 -7.12 -2.94
N ILE A 70 6.12 -7.46 -3.58
CA ILE A 70 7.39 -6.75 -3.36
C ILE A 70 7.52 -5.66 -4.42
N LEU A 71 7.53 -4.41 -3.99
CA LEU A 71 7.53 -3.23 -4.85
C LEU A 71 8.76 -2.35 -4.63
N LYS A 72 9.09 -1.53 -5.63
CA LYS A 72 10.07 -0.45 -5.54
C LYS A 72 9.37 0.87 -5.27
N ILE A 73 10.12 1.87 -4.81
CA ILE A 73 9.59 3.21 -4.49
C ILE A 73 8.88 3.91 -5.67
N GLU A 74 9.22 3.53 -6.91
CA GLU A 74 8.62 4.05 -8.14
C GLU A 74 7.25 3.43 -8.48
N ASP A 75 6.86 2.35 -7.79
CA ASP A 75 5.62 1.62 -8.04
C ASP A 75 4.45 2.16 -7.23
N PHE A 76 4.71 2.99 -6.22
CA PHE A 76 3.71 3.48 -5.28
C PHE A 76 3.99 4.91 -4.80
N LEU A 77 2.95 5.52 -4.21
CA LEU A 77 3.03 6.78 -3.49
C LEU A 77 2.73 6.54 -2.02
N VAL A 78 3.57 7.07 -1.11
CA VAL A 78 3.26 7.07 0.33
C VAL A 78 2.14 8.05 0.61
N LEU A 79 1.08 7.57 1.27
CA LEU A 79 -0.05 8.37 1.71
C LEU A 79 0.26 8.99 3.07
N HIS A 80 -0.06 10.27 3.20
CA HIS A 80 0.02 10.98 4.47
C HIS A 80 -1.39 11.41 4.86
N HIS A 81 -1.87 10.89 5.98
CA HIS A 81 -3.14 11.28 6.56
C HIS A 81 -2.87 12.36 7.61
N GLU A 82 -3.32 13.57 7.35
CA GLU A 82 -3.47 14.58 8.39
C GLU A 82 -4.80 14.35 9.08
N LEU A 83 -4.76 14.08 10.39
CA LEU A 83 -5.98 14.06 11.20
C LEU A 83 -6.48 15.51 11.29
N THR A 84 -7.38 15.89 10.40
CA THR A 84 -8.15 17.13 10.56
C THR A 84 -9.06 16.94 11.76
N ASN A 85 -8.81 17.68 12.84
CA ASN A 85 -9.67 17.67 14.01
C ASN A 85 -11.04 18.30 13.63
N PRO A 86 -12.13 17.52 13.60
CA PRO A 86 -13.44 18.02 13.15
C PRO A 86 -14.03 19.07 14.11
N PHE A 87 -13.48 19.22 15.32
CA PHE A 87 -13.94 20.22 16.29
C PHE A 87 -13.32 21.61 16.08
N THR A 88 -12.39 21.77 15.14
CA THR A 88 -11.74 23.06 14.86
C THR A 88 -12.56 23.96 13.94
N GLU A 89 -13.49 23.41 13.14
CA GLU A 89 -14.35 24.21 12.23
C GLU A 89 -15.56 24.85 12.93
N LEU A 90 -15.96 24.35 14.10
CA LEU A 90 -17.12 24.86 14.84
C LEU A 90 -16.81 26.04 15.78
N ALA A 91 -15.55 26.45 15.91
CA ALA A 91 -15.13 27.55 16.78
C ALA A 91 -15.14 28.93 16.09
N ILE A 92 -15.58 29.01 14.82
CA ILE A 92 -15.71 30.25 14.07
C ILE A 92 -17.16 30.37 13.56
N ALA A 93 -18.11 30.59 14.47
CA ALA A 93 -19.47 31.02 14.16
C ALA A 93 -19.96 32.03 15.21
#